data_AF-A0A353RE27-F1
#
_entry.id   AF-A0A353RE27-F1
#
_cell.length_a   1.000
_cell.length_b   1.000
_cell.length_c   1.000
_cell.angle_alpha   90.00
_cell.angle_beta   90.00
_cell.angle_gamma   90.00
#
_symmetry.space_group_name_H-M   'P 1'
#
loop_
_entity.id
_entity.type
_entity.pdbx_description
1 polymer ?
#
loop_
_entity_poly.entity_id
_entity_poly.type
_entity_poly.pdbx_seq_one_letter_code
_entity_poly.pdbx_strand_id
1 'polypeptide(L)'
;AGSEELLKWLQTTDFFVAPASTKFHCACLGGLVKHSVSVYHVMREKHFDPKTDSEESFAICALLHDICKAQFYKKSTRNYKNEKTGVWEKRPYYTIEDSFPYGHGEKSVFLIERFMRLKTSEAVAIRWHMGGFDDAVKGGCYSISRAYEKYPLAVKLHLSDLESTYLREKGTSEVPHR
;
A
#
# COMPACT_ATOMS: atom_id res chain seq x y z
N ALA A 1 -14.23 -7.95 -16.23
CA ALA A 1 -13.39 -7.71 -17.42
C ALA A 1 -12.47 -6.53 -17.11
N GLY A 2 -11.20 -6.57 -17.53
CA GLY A 2 -10.22 -5.52 -17.23
C GLY A 2 -9.05 -5.93 -16.33
N SER A 3 -9.13 -7.06 -15.63
CA SER A 3 -8.09 -7.49 -14.69
C SER A 3 -6.82 -7.97 -15.41
N GLU A 4 -6.95 -8.57 -16.59
CA GLU A 4 -5.80 -8.99 -17.40
C GLU A 4 -5.03 -7.77 -17.93
N GLU A 5 -5.74 -6.75 -18.41
CA GLU A 5 -5.16 -5.50 -18.87
C GLU A 5 -4.49 -4.73 -17.74
N LEU A 6 -5.12 -4.68 -16.55
CA LEU A 6 -4.52 -4.10 -15.36
C LEU A 6 -3.21 -4.81 -14.97
N LEU A 7 -3.20 -6.15 -15.00
CA LEU A 7 -2.01 -6.94 -14.70
C LEU A 7 -0.90 -6.67 -15.73
N LYS A 8 -1.24 -6.64 -17.03
CA LYS A 8 -0.29 -6.28 -18.08
C LYS A 8 0.28 -4.89 -17.87
N TRP A 9 -0.53 -3.92 -17.47
CA TRP A 9 -0.06 -2.58 -17.12
C TRP A 9 0.88 -2.60 -15.90
N LEU A 10 0.52 -3.28 -14.81
CA LEU A 10 1.38 -3.41 -13.62
C LEU A 10 2.75 -4.01 -13.98
N GLN A 11 2.80 -4.97 -14.90
CA GLN A 11 4.05 -5.57 -15.39
C GLN A 11 4.95 -4.57 -16.15
N THR A 12 4.39 -3.48 -16.69
CA THR A 12 5.18 -2.39 -17.29
C THR A 12 5.71 -1.37 -16.28
N THR A 13 5.24 -1.45 -15.03
CA THR A 13 5.68 -0.58 -13.93
C THR A 13 6.73 -1.26 -13.05
N ASP A 14 7.18 -0.57 -12.00
CA ASP A 14 8.06 -1.15 -10.98
C ASP A 14 7.31 -1.83 -9.82
N PHE A 15 5.98 -1.97 -9.86
CA PHE A 15 5.16 -2.45 -8.72
C PHE A 15 5.70 -3.73 -8.07
N PHE A 16 6.15 -4.69 -8.88
CA PHE A 16 6.66 -5.99 -8.40
C PHE A 16 8.09 -5.93 -7.82
N VAL A 17 8.82 -4.84 -8.01
CA VAL A 17 10.21 -4.65 -7.56
C VAL A 17 10.38 -3.43 -6.63
N ALA A 18 9.40 -2.54 -6.59
CA ALA A 18 9.39 -1.36 -5.75
C ALA A 18 9.36 -1.72 -4.24
N PRO A 19 9.91 -0.86 -3.37
CA PRO A 19 9.71 -0.98 -1.93
C PRO A 19 8.28 -0.55 -1.55
N ALA A 20 7.80 -0.97 -0.38
CA ALA A 20 6.51 -0.50 0.14
C ALA A 20 6.62 0.88 0.83
N SER A 21 7.83 1.26 1.26
CA SER A 21 8.10 2.51 1.95
C SER A 21 9.56 2.95 1.77
N THR A 22 9.87 4.20 2.13
CA THR A 22 11.24 4.71 1.99
C THR A 22 12.23 4.14 3.01
N LYS A 23 11.74 3.76 4.20
CA LYS A 23 12.56 3.30 5.32
C LYS A 23 11.82 2.53 6.43
N PHE A 24 10.52 2.28 6.27
CA PHE A 24 9.65 1.73 7.33
C PHE A 24 9.46 0.22 7.20
N HIS A 25 8.26 -0.28 6.89
CA HIS A 25 8.02 -1.69 6.58
C HIS A 25 8.37 -1.96 5.11
N CYS A 26 8.81 -3.17 4.80
CA CYS A 26 9.07 -3.65 3.44
C CYS A 26 9.85 -2.64 2.56
N ALA A 27 10.81 -1.92 3.14
CA ALA A 27 11.72 -1.03 2.41
C ALA A 27 12.88 -1.87 1.84
N CYS A 28 12.53 -2.78 0.93
CA CYS A 28 13.40 -3.76 0.28
C CYS A 28 12.90 -4.04 -1.15
N LEU A 29 13.67 -4.80 -1.94
CA LEU A 29 13.26 -5.17 -3.29
C LEU A 29 11.97 -6.01 -3.27
N GLY A 30 10.99 -5.60 -4.08
CA GLY A 30 9.67 -6.22 -4.16
C GLY A 30 8.85 -6.07 -2.87
N GLY A 31 9.20 -5.11 -2.02
CA GLY A 31 8.49 -4.84 -0.78
C GLY A 31 7.02 -4.47 -0.99
N LEU A 32 6.70 -3.75 -2.07
CA LEU A 32 5.33 -3.31 -2.35
C LEU A 32 4.39 -4.49 -2.59
N VAL A 33 4.73 -5.39 -3.52
CA VAL A 33 3.91 -6.60 -3.76
C VAL A 33 3.87 -7.52 -2.53
N LYS A 34 4.98 -7.66 -1.79
CA LYS A 34 5.02 -8.44 -0.53
C LYS A 34 4.01 -7.89 0.49
N HIS A 35 3.94 -6.56 0.62
CA HIS A 35 3.00 -5.89 1.50
C HIS A 35 1.56 -6.17 1.06
N SER A 36 1.21 -5.93 -0.21
CA SER A 36 -0.14 -6.19 -0.72
C SER A 36 -0.59 -7.64 -0.53
N VAL A 37 0.31 -8.62 -0.72
CA VAL A 37 0.04 -10.04 -0.47
C VAL A 37 -0.14 -10.33 1.02
N SER A 38 0.68 -9.75 1.89
CA SER A 38 0.56 -9.91 3.35
C SER A 38 -0.77 -9.35 3.86
N VAL A 39 -1.20 -8.17 3.39
CA VAL A 39 -2.53 -7.60 3.69
C VAL A 39 -3.65 -8.52 3.26
N TYR A 40 -3.56 -9.12 2.06
CA TYR A 40 -4.56 -10.09 1.59
C TYR A 40 -4.65 -11.31 2.50
N HIS A 41 -3.51 -11.86 2.93
CA HIS A 41 -3.49 -12.97 3.88
C HIS A 41 -4.12 -12.60 5.22
N VAL A 42 -3.81 -11.42 5.78
CA VAL A 42 -4.45 -10.95 7.03
C VAL A 42 -5.96 -10.84 6.86
N MET A 43 -6.42 -10.21 5.77
CA MET A 43 -7.85 -10.08 5.48
C MET A 43 -8.52 -11.46 5.45
N ARG A 44 -7.95 -12.41 4.70
CA ARG A 44 -8.46 -13.77 4.56
C ARG A 44 -8.46 -14.54 5.88
N GLU A 45 -7.39 -14.45 6.66
CA GLU A 45 -7.22 -15.22 7.90
C GLU A 45 -8.07 -14.70 9.06
N LYS A 46 -8.26 -13.38 9.17
CA LYS A 46 -8.84 -12.76 10.36
C LYS A 46 -10.22 -12.14 10.17
N HIS A 47 -10.57 -11.78 8.94
CA HIS A 47 -11.72 -10.91 8.69
C HIS A 47 -12.70 -11.46 7.64
N PHE A 48 -12.36 -12.58 7.00
CA PHE A 48 -13.21 -13.19 5.98
C PHE A 48 -14.32 -14.04 6.60
N ASP A 49 -15.55 -13.72 6.25
CA ASP A 49 -16.75 -14.51 6.52
C ASP A 49 -17.33 -15.03 5.20
N PRO A 50 -17.30 -16.35 4.95
CA PRO A 50 -17.77 -16.93 3.69
C PRO A 50 -19.27 -16.71 3.41
N LYS A 51 -20.06 -16.29 4.41
CA LYS A 51 -21.49 -15.99 4.23
C LYS A 51 -21.74 -14.60 3.69
N THR A 52 -20.83 -13.65 3.95
CA THR A 52 -21.08 -12.21 3.70
C THR A 52 -20.02 -11.55 2.84
N ASP A 53 -18.79 -12.10 2.81
CA ASP A 53 -17.68 -11.53 2.07
C ASP A 53 -17.49 -12.19 0.69
N SER A 54 -16.98 -11.39 -0.23
CA SER A 54 -16.57 -11.85 -1.56
C SER A 54 -15.05 -11.99 -1.59
N GLU A 55 -14.58 -13.18 -1.95
CA GLU A 55 -13.16 -13.48 -2.18
C GLU A 55 -12.54 -12.52 -3.19
N GLU A 56 -13.25 -12.26 -4.28
CA GLU A 56 -12.83 -11.34 -5.32
C GLU A 56 -12.69 -9.91 -4.77
N SER A 57 -13.66 -9.43 -4.00
CA SER A 57 -13.57 -8.08 -3.41
C SER A 57 -12.43 -7.95 -2.40
N PHE A 58 -12.11 -9.00 -1.64
CA PHE A 58 -10.94 -9.02 -0.76
C PHE A 58 -9.65 -8.99 -1.57
N ALA A 59 -9.55 -9.79 -2.63
CA ALA A 59 -8.39 -9.80 -3.50
C ALA A 59 -8.17 -8.45 -4.18
N ILE A 60 -9.21 -7.85 -4.75
CA ILE A 60 -9.17 -6.52 -5.39
C ILE A 60 -8.69 -5.48 -4.38
N CYS A 61 -9.34 -5.39 -3.21
CA CYS A 61 -8.98 -4.40 -2.20
C CYS A 61 -7.57 -4.59 -1.67
N ALA A 62 -7.21 -5.78 -1.21
CA ALA A 62 -5.92 -6.01 -0.57
C ALA A 62 -4.75 -5.95 -1.56
N LEU A 63 -4.89 -6.59 -2.72
CA LEU A 63 -3.78 -6.67 -3.68
C LEU A 63 -3.56 -5.34 -4.40
N LEU A 64 -4.58 -4.48 -4.48
CA LEU A 64 -4.54 -3.25 -5.28
C LEU A 64 -4.65 -1.95 -4.48
N HIS A 65 -4.79 -1.98 -3.14
CA HIS A 65 -4.97 -0.75 -2.35
C HIS A 65 -3.85 0.27 -2.55
N ASP A 66 -2.64 -0.23 -2.82
CA ASP A 66 -1.38 0.50 -2.82
C ASP A 66 -0.74 0.66 -4.22
N ILE A 67 -1.48 0.37 -5.30
CA ILE A 67 -0.92 0.51 -6.66
C ILE A 67 -0.55 1.95 -7.02
N CYS A 68 -1.06 2.93 -6.29
CA CYS A 68 -0.63 4.33 -6.38
C CYS A 68 0.88 4.53 -6.16
N LYS A 69 1.56 3.57 -5.50
CA LYS A 69 3.00 3.55 -5.28
C LYS A 69 3.79 2.98 -6.46
N ALA A 70 3.13 2.49 -7.51
CA ALA A 70 3.82 2.15 -8.76
C ALA A 70 4.50 3.41 -9.33
N GLN A 71 5.79 3.31 -9.60
CA GLN A 71 6.70 4.35 -10.08
C GLN A 71 6.79 5.56 -9.16
N PHE A 72 6.55 5.37 -7.86
CA PHE A 72 6.58 6.42 -6.85
C PHE A 72 7.92 6.54 -6.12
N TYR A 73 8.67 5.44 -6.04
CA TYR A 73 9.94 5.39 -5.31
C TYR A 73 11.14 5.34 -6.25
N LYS A 74 12.22 6.00 -5.85
CA LYS A 74 13.49 6.00 -6.57
C LYS A 74 14.64 5.61 -5.66
N LYS A 75 15.48 4.68 -6.12
CA LYS A 75 16.73 4.33 -5.46
C LYS A 75 17.71 5.49 -5.58
N SER A 76 18.30 5.88 -4.45
CA SER A 76 19.34 6.89 -4.37
C SER A 76 20.40 6.45 -3.35
N THR A 77 21.48 7.22 -3.21
CA THR A 77 22.55 6.95 -2.24
C THR A 77 22.72 8.13 -1.30
N ARG A 78 22.90 7.86 -0.01
CA ARG A 78 23.23 8.88 1.00
C ARG A 78 24.54 8.55 1.68
N ASN A 79 25.26 9.60 2.09
CA ASN A 79 26.44 9.44 2.93
C ASN A 79 25.98 9.10 4.36
N TYR A 80 26.55 8.04 4.92
CA TYR A 80 26.30 7.57 6.27
C TYR A 80 27.64 7.44 6.99
N LYS A 81 27.73 8.02 8.19
CA LYS A 81 28.93 7.88 9.02
C LYS A 81 28.78 6.61 9.86
N ASN A 82 29.66 5.64 9.64
CA ASN A 82 29.68 4.41 10.41
C ASN A 82 30.12 4.72 11.84
N GLU A 83 29.24 4.52 12.82
CA GLU A 83 29.51 4.84 14.22
C GLU A 83 30.63 3.99 14.82
N LYS A 84 30.88 2.77 14.30
CA LYS A 84 31.92 1.87 14.80
C LYS A 84 33.32 2.21 14.26
N THR A 85 33.40 2.66 13.00
CA THR A 85 34.69 2.91 12.33
C THR A 85 35.00 4.40 12.15
N GLY A 86 34.00 5.28 12.30
CA GLY A 86 34.09 6.71 12.04
C GLY A 86 34.14 7.09 10.55
N VAL A 87 34.15 6.11 9.64
CA VAL A 87 34.31 6.30 8.19
C VAL A 87 32.97 6.63 7.53
N TRP A 88 32.99 7.52 6.54
CA TRP A 88 31.83 7.80 5.69
C TRP A 88 31.68 6.74 4.60
N GLU A 89 30.51 6.12 4.54
CA GLU A 89 30.14 5.11 3.55
C GLU A 89 28.91 5.58 2.78
N LYS A 90 28.82 5.25 1.49
CA LYS A 90 27.58 5.45 0.72
C LYS A 90 26.65 4.27 0.98
N ARG A 91 25.41 4.55 1.37
CA ARG A 91 24.37 3.52 1.55
C ARG A 91 23.18 3.77 0.62
N PRO A 92 22.58 2.71 0.06
CA PRO A 92 21.35 2.83 -0.71
C PRO A 92 20.22 3.30 0.20
N TYR A 93 19.34 4.14 -0.33
CA TYR A 93 18.09 4.55 0.30
C TYR A 93 17.02 4.80 -0.77
N TYR A 94 15.77 4.87 -0.35
CA TYR A 94 14.65 5.17 -1.24
C TYR A 94 14.16 6.61 -1.03
N THR A 95 13.88 7.30 -2.13
CA THR A 95 13.24 8.62 -2.19
C THR A 95 11.86 8.52 -2.80
N ILE A 96 11.04 9.54 -2.56
CA ILE A 96 9.74 9.71 -3.23
C ILE A 96 9.93 10.64 -4.42
N GLU A 97 9.45 10.23 -5.59
CA GLU A 97 9.36 11.03 -6.81
C GLU A 97 7.95 10.89 -7.36
N ASP A 98 6.99 11.61 -6.76
CA ASP A 98 5.59 11.53 -7.16
C ASP A 98 5.29 12.40 -8.38
N SER A 99 5.32 11.78 -9.56
CA SER A 99 4.99 12.43 -10.82
C SER A 99 3.49 12.70 -11.01
N PHE A 100 2.62 12.07 -10.20
CA PHE A 100 1.17 12.23 -10.28
C PHE A 100 0.56 12.37 -8.87
N PRO A 101 0.58 13.59 -8.28
CA PRO A 101 0.17 13.85 -6.91
C PRO A 101 -1.35 13.94 -6.78
N TYR A 102 -2.02 12.79 -6.89
CA TYR A 102 -3.49 12.69 -6.90
C TYR A 102 -4.11 12.29 -5.56
N GLY A 103 -3.28 12.10 -4.52
CA GLY A 103 -3.68 11.48 -3.25
C GLY A 103 -3.43 9.99 -3.24
N HIS A 104 -3.28 9.39 -2.06
CA HIS A 104 -2.80 8.01 -1.93
C HIS A 104 -3.88 7.00 -2.32
N GLY A 105 -5.01 7.00 -1.59
CA GLY A 105 -6.14 6.11 -1.89
C GLY A 105 -6.89 6.50 -3.17
N GLU A 106 -7.04 7.80 -3.46
CA GLU A 106 -7.68 8.28 -4.70
C GLU A 106 -6.95 7.79 -5.94
N LYS A 107 -5.61 7.85 -5.94
CA LYS A 107 -4.80 7.45 -7.08
C LYS A 107 -4.93 5.97 -7.36
N SER A 108 -4.98 5.12 -6.33
CA SER A 108 -5.23 3.69 -6.51
C SER A 108 -6.60 3.45 -7.15
N VAL A 109 -7.68 4.05 -6.62
CA VAL A 109 -9.02 3.94 -7.22
C VAL A 109 -9.01 4.40 -8.68
N PHE A 110 -8.43 5.58 -8.95
CA PHE A 110 -8.35 6.16 -10.28
C PHE A 110 -7.61 5.25 -11.27
N LEU A 111 -6.47 4.68 -10.86
CA LEU A 111 -5.68 3.79 -11.71
C LEU A 111 -6.41 2.48 -12.01
N ILE A 112 -7.07 1.88 -11.02
CA ILE A 112 -7.83 0.62 -11.20
C ILE A 112 -9.02 0.83 -12.15
N GLU A 113 -9.80 1.89 -11.94
CA GLU A 113 -11.02 2.20 -12.70
C GLU A 113 -10.77 2.46 -14.20
N ARG A 114 -9.52 2.69 -14.62
CA ARG A 114 -9.15 2.79 -16.04
C ARG A 114 -9.17 1.45 -16.78
N PHE A 115 -9.12 0.35 -16.02
CA PHE A 115 -9.07 -1.00 -16.57
C PHE A 115 -10.29 -1.81 -16.16
N MET A 116 -10.66 -1.75 -14.88
CA MET A 116 -11.76 -2.51 -14.32
C MET A 116 -12.64 -1.65 -13.43
N ARG A 117 -13.96 -1.84 -13.54
CA ARG A 117 -14.92 -1.09 -12.72
C ARG A 117 -14.99 -1.67 -11.31
N LEU A 118 -14.77 -0.84 -10.30
CA LEU A 118 -14.88 -1.25 -8.90
C LEU A 118 -16.34 -1.19 -8.45
N LYS A 119 -16.70 -2.07 -7.51
CA LYS A 119 -17.90 -1.87 -6.70
C LYS A 119 -17.67 -0.66 -5.80
N THR A 120 -18.75 0.03 -5.44
CA THR A 120 -18.68 1.19 -4.54
C THR A 120 -17.99 0.83 -3.21
N SER A 121 -18.23 -0.37 -2.66
CA SER A 121 -17.57 -0.83 -1.44
C SER A 121 -16.07 -1.02 -1.60
N GLU A 122 -15.61 -1.49 -2.76
CA GLU A 122 -14.18 -1.67 -3.06
C GLU A 122 -13.49 -0.33 -3.23
N ALA A 123 -14.08 0.58 -4.02
CA ALA A 123 -13.56 1.93 -4.20
C ALA A 123 -13.46 2.69 -2.88
N VAL A 124 -14.48 2.59 -2.01
CA VAL A 124 -14.46 3.23 -0.69
C VAL A 124 -13.42 2.59 0.23
N ALA A 125 -13.29 1.26 0.22
CA ALA A 125 -12.27 0.57 1.00
C ALA A 125 -10.86 1.00 0.60
N ILE A 126 -10.55 0.97 -0.70
CA ILE A 126 -9.25 1.39 -1.23
C ILE A 126 -8.99 2.88 -0.97
N ARG A 127 -9.99 3.76 -1.12
CA ARG A 127 -9.82 5.19 -0.83
C ARG A 127 -9.38 5.43 0.61
N TRP A 128 -9.99 4.72 1.56
CA TRP A 128 -9.81 4.98 2.99
C TRP A 128 -8.91 3.95 3.70
N HIS A 129 -8.14 3.14 2.97
CA HIS A 129 -7.34 2.07 3.57
C HIS A 129 -6.30 2.58 4.59
N MET A 130 -5.75 3.79 4.40
CA MET A 130 -4.81 4.42 5.33
C MET A 130 -5.46 4.84 6.65
N GLY A 131 -6.78 4.82 6.74
CA GLY A 131 -7.54 5.25 7.91
C GLY A 131 -7.14 6.62 8.43
N GLY A 132 -6.83 6.70 9.73
CA GLY A 132 -6.41 7.95 10.38
C GLY A 132 -5.06 8.53 9.90
N PHE A 133 -4.31 7.78 9.10
CA PHE A 133 -3.06 8.25 8.49
C PHE A 133 -3.26 8.95 7.15
N ASP A 134 -4.48 8.96 6.60
CA ASP A 134 -4.80 9.68 5.36
C ASP A 134 -4.73 11.20 5.55
N ASP A 135 -4.19 11.90 4.56
CA ASP A 135 -3.98 13.35 4.66
C ASP A 135 -5.29 14.15 4.68
N ALA A 136 -6.37 13.65 4.06
CA ALA A 136 -7.68 14.29 4.18
C ALA A 136 -8.18 14.22 5.63
N VAL A 137 -7.96 13.10 6.32
CA VAL A 137 -8.33 12.96 7.74
C VAL A 137 -7.49 13.88 8.62
N LYS A 138 -6.17 13.94 8.38
CA LYS A 138 -5.29 14.90 9.06
C LYS A 138 -5.69 16.36 8.80
N GLY A 139 -6.25 16.64 7.63
CA GLY A 139 -6.83 17.92 7.24
C GLY A 139 -8.22 18.20 7.82
N GLY A 140 -8.76 17.33 8.68
CA GLY A 140 -10.05 17.52 9.34
C GLY A 140 -11.25 16.90 8.60
N CYS A 141 -11.04 16.02 7.62
CA CYS A 141 -12.13 15.32 6.96
C CYS A 141 -12.70 14.20 7.85
N TYR A 142 -14.00 14.27 8.15
CA TYR A 142 -14.71 13.26 8.94
C TYR A 142 -15.44 12.20 8.09
N SER A 143 -15.31 12.24 6.77
CA SER A 143 -15.99 11.30 5.85
C SER A 143 -15.57 9.85 6.08
N ILE A 144 -14.37 9.61 6.59
CA ILE A 144 -13.88 8.28 6.96
C ILE A 144 -14.82 7.56 7.95
N SER A 145 -15.36 8.27 8.95
CA SER A 145 -16.24 7.64 9.94
C SER A 145 -17.51 7.10 9.29
N ARG A 146 -18.10 7.85 8.36
CA ARG A 146 -19.27 7.40 7.59
C ARG A 146 -18.91 6.29 6.60
N ALA A 147 -17.70 6.31 6.04
CA ALA A 147 -17.22 5.24 5.18
C ALA A 147 -17.13 3.92 5.96
N TYR A 148 -16.57 3.94 7.17
CA TYR A 148 -16.43 2.76 8.02
C TYR A 148 -17.77 2.25 8.55
N GLU A 149 -18.70 3.14 8.89
CA GLU A 149 -20.06 2.77 9.28
C GLU A 149 -20.80 2.05 8.16
N LYS A 150 -20.69 2.55 6.92
CA LYS A 150 -21.46 2.03 5.78
C LYS A 150 -20.80 0.85 5.07
N TYR A 151 -19.47 0.77 5.09
CA TYR A 151 -18.71 -0.22 4.32
C TYR A 151 -17.73 -0.99 5.21
N PRO A 152 -18.16 -2.10 5.82
CA PRO A 152 -17.29 -2.92 6.68
C PRO A 152 -16.00 -3.39 6.01
N LEU A 153 -16.00 -3.57 4.68
CA LEU A 153 -14.82 -3.91 3.89
C LEU A 153 -13.67 -2.91 4.08
N ALA A 154 -13.99 -1.61 4.22
CA ALA A 154 -12.99 -0.57 4.46
C ALA A 154 -12.30 -0.75 5.82
N VAL A 155 -13.07 -1.09 6.85
CA VAL A 155 -12.54 -1.38 8.20
C VAL A 155 -11.64 -2.61 8.17
N LYS A 156 -12.09 -3.69 7.52
CA LYS A 156 -11.32 -4.95 7.39
C LYS A 156 -9.99 -4.72 6.68
N LEU A 157 -10.00 -3.96 5.58
CA LEU A 157 -8.79 -3.61 4.83
C LEU A 157 -7.84 -2.78 5.69
N HIS A 158 -8.33 -1.72 6.36
CA HIS A 158 -7.50 -0.86 7.20
C HIS A 158 -6.84 -1.61 8.37
N LEU A 159 -7.60 -2.45 9.06
CA LEU A 159 -7.05 -3.29 10.16
C LEU A 159 -5.98 -4.25 9.64
N SER A 160 -6.20 -4.80 8.44
CA SER A 160 -5.27 -5.73 7.82
C SER A 160 -3.98 -5.06 7.38
N ASP A 161 -4.07 -3.88 6.77
CA ASP A 161 -2.92 -3.03 6.43
C ASP A 161 -2.10 -2.68 7.68
N LEU A 162 -2.78 -2.23 8.75
CA LEU A 162 -2.12 -1.94 10.03
C LEU A 162 -1.41 -3.14 10.64
N GLU A 163 -2.08 -4.28 10.72
CA GLU A 163 -1.47 -5.51 11.24
C GLU A 163 -0.29 -5.95 10.38
N SER A 164 -0.44 -5.91 9.05
CA SER A 164 0.63 -6.27 8.13
C SER A 164 1.85 -5.40 8.36
N THR A 165 1.66 -4.09 8.33
CA THR A 165 2.70 -3.07 8.53
C THR A 165 3.42 -3.22 9.88
N TYR A 166 2.68 -3.31 10.98
CA TYR A 166 3.25 -3.18 12.33
C TYR A 166 3.59 -4.50 13.00
N LEU A 167 2.92 -5.60 12.64
CA LEU A 167 3.08 -6.90 13.30
C LEU A 167 3.77 -7.93 12.40
N ARG A 168 3.37 -8.05 11.12
CA ARG A 168 3.91 -9.09 10.23
C ARG A 168 5.20 -8.69 9.54
N GLU A 169 5.33 -7.42 9.19
CA GLU A 169 6.44 -6.90 8.36
C GLU A 169 7.51 -6.18 9.17
N LYS A 170 7.46 -6.28 10.50
CA LYS A 170 8.45 -5.65 11.36
C LYS A 170 9.82 -6.25 11.10
N GLY A 171 10.77 -5.40 10.69
CA GLY A 171 12.15 -5.81 10.42
C GLY A 171 12.41 -6.37 9.02
N THR A 172 11.45 -6.28 8.09
CA THR A 172 11.64 -6.71 6.68
C THR A 172 12.44 -5.73 5.82
N SER A 173 12.74 -4.54 6.36
CA SER A 173 13.44 -3.47 5.64
C SER A 173 14.94 -3.67 5.63
N GLU A 174 15.53 -3.53 4.44
CA GLU A 174 16.97 -3.66 4.20
C GLU A 174 17.69 -2.31 4.29
N VAL A 175 16.94 -1.20 4.29
CA VAL A 175 17.48 0.14 4.46
C VAL A 175 17.47 0.56 5.93
N PRO A 176 18.52 1.23 6.44
CA PRO A 176 18.59 1.64 7.83
C PRO A 176 17.50 2.65 8.19
N HIS A 177 16.91 2.48 9.37
CA HIS A 177 15.90 3.39 9.91
C HIS A 177 16.49 4.72 10.41
N ARG A 178 17.81 4.77 10.64
CA ARG A 178 18.64 5.94 10.97
C ARG A 178 19.93 5.88 10.17
#